data_AF-A0A0Q5DME8-F1
#
_entry.id   AF-A0A0Q5DME8-F1
#
_cell.length_a   1.000
_cell.length_b   1.000
_cell.length_c   1.000
_cell.angle_alpha   90.00
_cell.angle_beta   90.00
_cell.angle_gamma   90.00
#
_symmetry.space_group_name_H-M   'P 1'
#
loop_
_entity.id
_entity.type
_entity.pdbx_description
1 polymer ?
#
loop_
_entity_poly.entity_id
_entity_poly.type
_entity_poly.pdbx_seq_one_letter_code
_entity_poly.pdbx_strand_id
1 'polypeptide(L)'
;MRAQRTDGGLHVQAIAGSHVVFFGFDWPAARAGQLQGYAIHRADHGTGRADWLTAQKRYASTDPGLDKGTAVSTRKHPLQTFQWADYTVRPGVEYTYRIVALGGTPAMLDVLAEVEIPVRTITRTRSGHAIHFNRGAIAAQEYARRFANRAPEDVPNNQAFDWLSRGLFESLLAFIATAQAGDALHAAIYEARHAPVLDALRAARERGVAVRIIYDAKRNGDDHHPAFPREDNIGELDLAQLADAGIAREKNPGYIAHNKFIVLSQQGAPSAVWGGSLNWSPNGFFGQLNTGHEVWDANVAQQFLDYWTLLAADPSGVALRAAVTSAFPLPAQWPDGCTPVFSPRQQRDALDRYIAEIQRADAVLLTLAFSIDDKLGRALAPEHRGMRYVLMDGLKGNRQQVDKIRHIVKEIRATESGRVAMGAYLRTNALDQFLLERSNAMAQHVQFIHTKFMLIDPLGKRPLVISGSANFSLASSKQNDENMLVIAGDEEVADIYLGEFMRSYTHYAFRDAVRAALANGTFFASNPLNEDCSWAQAYYGTGFRSRQRRYFARSAV
;
A
#
# COMPACT_ATOMS: atom_id res chain seq x y z
N MET A 1 -6.79 -14.53 7.53
CA MET A 1 -7.87 -14.90 8.46
C MET A 1 -7.77 -14.06 9.72
N ARG A 2 -8.88 -13.43 10.12
CA ARG A 2 -8.98 -12.62 11.33
C ARG A 2 -9.20 -13.53 12.55
N ALA A 3 -8.53 -13.25 13.65
CA ALA A 3 -8.69 -13.99 14.90
C ALA A 3 -9.02 -13.02 16.03
N GLN A 4 -9.99 -13.38 16.87
CA GLN A 4 -10.37 -12.57 18.04
C GLN A 4 -10.30 -13.41 19.31
N ARG A 5 -9.82 -12.80 20.39
CA ARG A 5 -9.81 -13.39 21.73
C ARG A 5 -10.13 -12.33 22.77
N THR A 6 -10.86 -12.73 23.80
CA THR A 6 -11.12 -11.91 24.99
C THR A 6 -10.82 -12.74 26.21
N ASP A 7 -10.00 -12.22 27.12
CA ASP A 7 -9.83 -12.79 28.46
C ASP A 7 -9.47 -11.70 29.47
N GLY A 8 -9.97 -11.80 30.71
CA GLY A 8 -9.65 -10.86 31.79
C GLY A 8 -9.97 -9.39 31.50
N GLY A 9 -10.82 -9.10 30.50
CA GLY A 9 -11.14 -7.77 29.99
C GLY A 9 -10.27 -7.30 28.81
N LEU A 10 -9.17 -7.98 28.50
CA LEU A 10 -8.37 -7.73 27.30
C LEU A 10 -9.08 -8.35 26.10
N HIS A 11 -9.52 -7.51 25.16
CA HIS A 11 -9.96 -7.96 23.84
C HIS A 11 -8.89 -7.65 22.80
N VAL A 12 -8.65 -8.60 21.90
CA VAL A 12 -7.72 -8.42 20.79
C VAL A 12 -8.32 -9.00 19.52
N GLN A 13 -8.25 -8.22 18.45
CA GLN A 13 -8.42 -8.68 17.08
C GLN A 13 -7.06 -8.68 16.38
N ALA A 14 -6.63 -9.83 15.85
CA ALA A 14 -5.49 -9.98 14.97
C ALA A 14 -5.96 -10.16 13.51
N ILE A 15 -5.37 -9.38 12.60
CA ILE A 15 -5.68 -9.36 11.17
C ILE A 15 -4.39 -9.69 10.42
N ALA A 16 -4.31 -10.93 9.91
CA ALA A 16 -3.13 -11.42 9.21
C ALA A 16 -3.25 -11.20 7.69
N GLY A 17 -2.34 -10.38 7.15
CA GLY A 17 -2.06 -10.27 5.71
C GLY A 17 -0.84 -11.12 5.31
N SER A 18 -0.11 -10.71 4.27
CA SER A 18 1.07 -11.45 3.78
C SER A 18 2.33 -11.14 4.59
N HIS A 19 2.61 -9.85 4.80
CA HIS A 19 3.81 -9.34 5.48
C HIS A 19 3.49 -8.51 6.72
N VAL A 20 2.21 -8.48 7.12
CA VAL A 20 1.73 -7.70 8.26
C VAL A 20 0.74 -8.52 9.06
N VAL A 21 0.91 -8.57 10.37
CA VAL A 21 -0.18 -8.89 11.31
C VAL A 21 -0.54 -7.61 12.04
N PHE A 22 -1.73 -7.07 11.76
CA PHE A 22 -2.25 -5.88 12.41
C PHE A 22 -3.14 -6.28 13.58
N PHE A 23 -3.03 -5.55 14.69
CA PHE A 23 -3.78 -5.79 15.91
C PHE A 23 -4.63 -4.58 16.26
N GLY A 24 -5.90 -4.82 16.58
CA GLY A 24 -6.74 -3.91 17.36
C GLY A 24 -6.91 -4.45 18.77
N PHE A 25 -6.76 -3.58 19.76
CA PHE A 25 -6.92 -3.89 21.18
C PHE A 25 -8.15 -3.17 21.72
N ASP A 26 -8.77 -3.75 22.74
CA ASP A 26 -9.74 -3.06 23.60
C ASP A 26 -9.52 -3.43 25.06
N TRP A 27 -9.92 -2.52 25.94
CA TRP A 27 -9.81 -2.66 27.39
C TRP A 27 -11.03 -1.99 28.05
N PRO A 28 -11.49 -2.44 29.23
CA PRO A 28 -12.68 -1.87 29.84
C PRO A 28 -12.42 -0.43 30.30
N ALA A 29 -13.33 0.49 29.96
CA ALA A 29 -13.22 1.91 30.30
C ALA A 29 -13.03 2.15 31.80
N ALA A 30 -13.78 1.42 32.63
CA ALA A 30 -13.70 1.50 34.09
C ALA A 30 -12.33 1.09 34.66
N ARG A 31 -11.53 0.35 33.89
CA ARG A 31 -10.18 -0.10 34.26
C ARG A 31 -9.08 0.61 33.46
N ALA A 32 -9.41 1.65 32.69
CA ALA A 32 -8.44 2.36 31.85
C ALA A 32 -7.27 2.94 32.68
N GLY A 33 -7.55 3.44 33.89
CA GLY A 33 -6.54 3.97 34.81
C GLY A 33 -5.61 2.93 35.44
N GLN A 34 -5.77 1.64 35.12
CA GLN A 34 -4.87 0.56 35.56
C GLN A 34 -3.85 0.19 34.48
N LEU A 35 -4.06 0.62 33.23
CA LEU A 35 -3.36 0.10 32.06
C LEU A 35 -2.08 0.90 31.75
N GLN A 36 -0.92 0.30 32.01
CA GLN A 36 0.38 0.82 31.59
C GLN A 36 0.61 0.69 30.08
N GLY A 37 0.08 -0.37 29.46
CA GLY A 37 0.13 -0.60 28.02
C GLY A 37 0.11 -2.08 27.68
N TYR A 38 0.49 -2.42 26.44
CA TYR A 38 0.50 -3.79 25.94
C TYR A 38 1.91 -4.29 25.63
N ALA A 39 2.19 -5.54 25.98
CA ALA A 39 3.37 -6.27 25.55
C ALA A 39 2.97 -7.39 24.58
N ILE A 40 3.83 -7.65 23.60
CA ILE A 40 3.57 -8.65 22.55
C ILE A 40 4.73 -9.63 22.51
N HIS A 41 4.44 -10.90 22.75
CA HIS A 41 5.36 -12.00 22.54
C HIS A 41 4.95 -12.78 21.30
N ARG A 42 5.90 -13.15 20.45
CA ARG A 42 5.64 -13.86 19.20
C ARG A 42 6.43 -15.16 19.17
N ALA A 43 5.72 -16.26 18.95
CA ALA A 43 6.29 -17.52 18.47
C ALA A 43 6.18 -17.57 16.94
N ASP A 44 7.31 -17.68 16.25
CA ASP A 44 7.43 -17.89 14.80
C ASP A 44 7.62 -19.39 14.54
N HIS A 45 6.56 -20.09 14.15
CA HIS A 45 6.58 -21.54 13.96
C HIS A 45 7.40 -21.97 12.74
N GLY A 46 7.75 -21.05 11.84
CA GLY A 46 8.64 -21.33 10.72
C GLY A 46 10.12 -21.36 11.09
N THR A 47 10.53 -20.69 12.17
CA THR A 47 11.93 -20.64 12.64
C THR A 47 12.13 -21.26 14.02
N GLY A 48 11.06 -21.55 14.75
CA GLY A 48 11.10 -22.00 16.15
C GLY A 48 11.45 -20.89 17.16
N ARG A 49 11.62 -19.64 16.71
CA ARG A 49 11.96 -18.51 17.59
C ARG A 49 10.74 -18.02 18.36
N ALA A 50 10.95 -17.67 19.63
CA ALA A 50 9.93 -17.14 20.52
C ALA A 50 10.52 -15.95 21.29
N ASP A 51 10.10 -14.73 20.95
CA ASP A 51 10.70 -13.50 21.48
C ASP A 51 9.64 -12.42 21.77
N TRP A 52 9.93 -11.55 22.74
CA TRP A 52 9.18 -10.31 22.90
C TRP A 52 9.47 -9.35 21.75
N LEU A 53 8.43 -8.81 21.13
CA LEU A 53 8.58 -7.74 20.15
C LEU A 53 9.13 -6.48 20.82
N THR A 54 9.80 -5.66 20.03
CA THR A 54 10.50 -4.46 20.49
C THR A 54 9.84 -3.18 19.97
N ALA A 55 10.00 -2.08 20.74
CA ALA A 55 9.56 -0.73 20.37
C ALA A 55 10.66 0.30 20.69
N GLN A 56 10.46 1.55 20.27
CA GLN A 56 11.46 2.62 20.45
C GLN A 56 11.21 3.52 21.67
N LYS A 57 9.95 3.73 22.06
CA LYS A 57 9.60 4.56 23.23
C LYS A 57 9.95 3.84 24.53
N ARG A 58 10.43 4.60 25.52
CA ARG A 58 10.90 4.11 26.82
C ARG A 58 10.22 4.89 27.95
N TYR A 59 10.14 4.29 29.12
CA TYR A 59 9.86 5.01 30.36
C TYR A 59 11.10 5.81 30.75
N ALA A 60 10.92 6.98 31.33
CA ALA A 60 12.04 7.80 31.75
C ALA A 60 12.71 7.20 33.00
N SER A 61 11.92 6.71 33.95
CA SER A 61 12.40 6.17 35.23
C SER A 61 13.16 4.85 35.11
N THR A 62 12.97 4.11 34.02
CA THR A 62 13.58 2.78 33.79
C THR A 62 14.29 2.67 32.45
N ASP A 63 14.64 3.80 31.81
CA ASP A 63 15.41 3.79 30.56
C ASP A 63 16.78 3.12 30.83
N PRO A 64 17.15 2.06 30.08
CA PRO A 64 18.46 1.43 30.20
C PRO A 64 19.62 2.30 29.73
N GLY A 65 19.38 3.51 29.20
CA GLY A 65 20.43 4.42 28.73
C GLY A 65 21.09 3.97 27.42
N LEU A 66 20.39 3.15 26.62
CA LEU A 66 20.90 2.66 25.33
C LEU A 66 20.90 3.75 24.26
N ASP A 67 21.82 3.63 23.30
CA ASP A 67 21.96 4.56 22.17
C ASP A 67 20.64 4.81 21.42
N LYS A 68 20.55 6.00 20.81
CA LYS A 68 19.46 6.36 19.90
C LYS A 68 19.34 5.34 18.77
N GLY A 69 18.10 5.01 18.41
CA GLY A 69 17.75 4.01 17.42
C GLY A 69 17.65 2.58 17.99
N THR A 70 18.14 2.35 19.22
CA THR A 70 18.08 1.03 19.86
C THR A 70 16.66 0.74 20.36
N ALA A 71 16.08 -0.34 19.86
CA ALA A 71 14.76 -0.82 20.28
C ALA A 71 14.86 -1.59 21.61
N VAL A 72 13.79 -1.53 22.40
CA VAL A 72 13.67 -2.18 23.71
C VAL A 72 12.46 -3.12 23.74
N SER A 73 12.50 -4.14 24.59
CA SER A 73 11.40 -5.10 24.72
C SER A 73 10.11 -4.44 25.17
N THR A 74 9.00 -4.76 24.49
CA THR A 74 7.65 -4.31 24.89
C THR A 74 7.21 -4.85 26.25
N ARG A 75 7.87 -5.90 26.77
CA ARG A 75 7.61 -6.40 28.14
C ARG A 75 8.07 -5.43 29.23
N LYS A 76 9.09 -4.62 28.94
CA LYS A 76 9.65 -3.63 29.88
C LYS A 76 9.19 -2.21 29.56
N HIS A 77 8.95 -1.92 28.28
CA HIS A 77 8.47 -0.63 27.79
C HIS A 77 7.26 -0.84 26.87
N PRO A 78 6.05 -0.92 27.45
CA PRO A 78 4.86 -1.37 26.75
C PRO A 78 4.34 -0.38 25.73
N LEU A 79 3.53 -0.90 24.81
CA LEU A 79 2.86 -0.15 23.77
C LEU A 79 1.67 0.62 24.37
N GLN A 80 1.72 1.95 24.32
CA GLN A 80 0.64 2.84 24.75
C GLN A 80 -0.26 3.25 23.57
N THR A 81 -0.95 2.27 23.01
CA THR A 81 -1.84 2.41 21.84
C THR A 81 -2.85 1.28 21.82
N PHE A 82 -4.02 1.49 21.21
CA PHE A 82 -5.02 0.45 20.98
C PHE A 82 -4.93 -0.21 19.60
N GLN A 83 -3.88 0.10 18.85
CA GLN A 83 -3.56 -0.59 17.61
C GLN A 83 -2.05 -0.72 17.43
N TRP A 84 -1.60 -1.84 16.88
CA TRP A 84 -0.20 -2.10 16.58
C TRP A 84 -0.08 -3.06 15.41
N ALA A 85 1.12 -3.22 14.84
CA ALA A 85 1.36 -4.24 13.83
C ALA A 85 2.77 -4.80 13.88
N ASP A 86 2.88 -6.08 13.57
CA ASP A 86 4.15 -6.75 13.28
C ASP A 86 4.38 -6.74 11.76
N TYR A 87 5.38 -5.97 11.33
CA TYR A 87 5.78 -5.82 9.92
C TYR A 87 6.92 -6.76 9.50
N THR A 88 7.27 -7.73 10.35
CA THR A 88 8.42 -8.62 10.15
C THR A 88 8.04 -10.07 9.87
N VAL A 89 6.74 -10.35 9.76
CA VAL A 89 6.22 -11.67 9.40
C VAL A 89 6.47 -12.01 7.93
N ARG A 90 6.51 -13.30 7.64
CA ARG A 90 6.70 -13.85 6.28
C ARG A 90 5.39 -14.46 5.76
N PRO A 91 5.11 -14.44 4.45
CA PRO A 91 3.90 -15.02 3.87
C PRO A 91 3.84 -16.54 4.10
N GLY A 92 2.63 -17.06 4.36
CA GLY A 92 2.39 -18.50 4.49
C GLY A 92 2.92 -19.15 5.76
N VAL A 93 3.34 -18.37 6.76
CA VAL A 93 3.92 -18.85 8.02
C VAL A 93 2.88 -18.74 9.15
N GLU A 94 2.94 -19.71 10.07
CA GLU A 94 2.14 -19.71 11.28
C GLU A 94 2.86 -18.97 12.41
N TYR A 95 2.10 -18.19 13.16
CA TYR A 95 2.56 -17.47 14.32
C TYR A 95 1.58 -17.64 15.47
N THR A 96 2.10 -17.71 16.70
CA THR A 96 1.28 -17.52 17.90
C THR A 96 1.72 -16.24 18.59
N TYR A 97 0.77 -15.32 18.79
CA TYR A 97 1.00 -14.10 19.55
C TYR A 97 0.39 -14.23 20.94
N ARG A 98 1.20 -13.99 21.97
CA ARG A 98 0.72 -13.76 23.32
C ARG A 98 0.72 -12.26 23.59
N ILE A 99 -0.48 -11.70 23.74
CA ILE A 99 -0.71 -10.28 23.99
C ILE A 99 -1.02 -10.10 25.47
N VAL A 100 -0.30 -9.20 26.12
CA VAL A 100 -0.36 -9.02 27.58
C VAL A 100 -0.71 -7.57 27.88
N ALA A 101 -1.81 -7.34 28.59
CA ALA A 101 -2.12 -6.05 29.18
C ALA A 101 -1.34 -5.91 30.49
N LEU A 102 -0.55 -4.85 30.61
CA LEU A 102 0.31 -4.59 31.76
C LEU A 102 -0.24 -3.43 32.59
N GLY A 103 -0.07 -3.52 33.91
CA GLY A 103 -0.38 -2.48 34.90
C GLY A 103 0.80 -2.28 35.85
N GLY A 104 0.52 -1.74 37.03
CA GLY A 104 1.56 -1.46 38.05
C GLY A 104 2.37 -0.20 37.74
N THR A 105 3.66 -0.22 38.03
CA THR A 105 4.58 0.93 37.84
C THR A 105 5.67 0.60 36.82
N PRO A 106 6.36 1.60 36.23
CA PRO A 106 7.47 1.34 35.31
C PRO A 106 8.56 0.40 35.85
N ALA A 107 8.82 0.44 37.16
CA ALA A 107 9.82 -0.41 37.82
C ALA A 107 9.30 -1.82 38.15
N MET A 108 7.98 -2.00 38.21
CA MET A 108 7.31 -3.24 38.60
C MET A 108 6.01 -3.37 37.81
N LEU A 109 6.13 -3.90 36.58
CA LEU A 109 5.00 -4.13 35.69
C LEU A 109 4.34 -5.47 36.00
N ASP A 110 3.04 -5.42 36.25
CA ASP A 110 2.22 -6.60 36.56
C ASP A 110 1.32 -6.98 35.38
N VAL A 111 1.06 -8.27 35.21
CA VAL A 111 0.12 -8.76 34.20
C VAL A 111 -1.31 -8.55 34.70
N LEU A 112 -2.11 -7.77 33.97
CA LEU A 112 -3.52 -7.57 34.25
C LEU A 112 -4.42 -8.62 33.58
N ALA A 113 -4.03 -9.00 32.36
CA ALA A 113 -4.69 -10.01 31.52
C ALA A 113 -3.77 -10.39 30.36
N GLU A 114 -3.95 -11.58 29.80
CA GLU A 114 -3.27 -11.98 28.57
C GLU A 114 -4.16 -12.86 27.68
N VAL A 115 -3.89 -12.86 26.38
CA VAL A 115 -4.55 -13.73 25.41
C VAL A 115 -3.52 -14.34 24.48
N GLU A 116 -3.76 -15.58 24.04
CA GLU A 116 -2.98 -16.23 22.99
C GLU A 116 -3.79 -16.36 21.71
N ILE A 117 -3.17 -15.94 20.59
CA ILE A 117 -3.84 -15.82 19.30
C ILE A 117 -2.97 -16.48 18.24
N PRO A 118 -3.35 -17.68 17.75
CA PRO A 118 -2.73 -18.27 16.58
C PRO A 118 -3.22 -17.55 15.31
N VAL A 119 -2.30 -17.25 14.40
CA VAL A 119 -2.58 -16.69 13.08
C VAL A 119 -1.73 -17.35 12.01
N ARG A 120 -2.20 -17.31 10.76
CA ARG A 120 -1.44 -17.71 9.59
C ARG A 120 -1.45 -16.58 8.56
N THR A 121 -0.28 -16.18 8.10
CA THR A 121 -0.13 -15.16 7.05
C THR A 121 -0.43 -15.75 5.67
N ILE A 122 -0.74 -14.87 4.71
CA ILE A 122 -1.30 -15.27 3.41
C ILE A 122 -0.22 -15.21 2.33
N THR A 123 -0.02 -16.31 1.61
CA THR A 123 0.77 -16.30 0.36
C THR A 123 -0.12 -16.06 -0.85
N ARG A 124 -1.26 -16.74 -0.88
CA ARG A 124 -2.32 -16.60 -1.89
C ARG A 124 -3.66 -16.78 -1.18
N THR A 125 -4.65 -15.96 -1.51
CA THR A 125 -6.01 -16.04 -0.96
C THR A 125 -6.74 -17.27 -1.52
N ARG A 126 -7.83 -17.69 -0.88
CA ARG A 126 -8.68 -18.79 -1.37
C ARG A 126 -9.29 -18.50 -2.74
N SER A 127 -9.55 -17.22 -3.02
CA SER A 127 -10.04 -16.68 -4.29
C SER A 127 -8.96 -16.55 -5.37
N GLY A 128 -7.73 -16.99 -5.12
CA GLY A 128 -6.68 -17.02 -6.13
C GLY A 128 -5.89 -15.72 -6.28
N HIS A 129 -5.94 -14.79 -5.32
CA HIS A 129 -5.15 -13.56 -5.37
C HIS A 129 -3.81 -13.73 -4.64
N ALA A 130 -2.71 -13.27 -5.24
CA ALA A 130 -1.44 -13.05 -4.52
C ALA A 130 -1.03 -11.59 -4.66
N ILE A 131 -0.75 -10.92 -3.54
CA ILE A 131 -0.57 -9.47 -3.48
C ILE A 131 0.76 -9.14 -2.82
N HIS A 132 1.55 -8.36 -3.53
CA HIS A 132 2.93 -8.05 -3.19
C HIS A 132 3.11 -6.55 -3.15
N PHE A 133 3.78 -6.07 -2.10
CA PHE A 133 4.10 -4.67 -1.92
C PHE A 133 5.57 -4.56 -1.59
N ASN A 134 6.27 -3.67 -2.30
CA ASN A 134 7.62 -3.29 -1.89
C ASN A 134 7.58 -2.46 -0.60
N ARG A 135 8.75 -2.15 -0.04
CA ARG A 135 8.81 -1.33 1.17
C ARG A 135 8.57 0.14 0.88
N GLY A 136 9.11 0.67 -0.23
CA GLY A 136 9.11 2.11 -0.55
C GLY A 136 9.73 2.97 0.56
N ALA A 137 10.64 2.38 1.35
CA ALA A 137 10.97 2.84 2.71
C ALA A 137 12.44 3.27 2.85
N ILE A 138 13.01 3.93 1.85
CA ILE A 138 14.34 4.56 1.99
C ILE A 138 14.30 5.64 3.10
N ALA A 139 13.16 6.32 3.22
CA ALA A 139 12.86 7.28 4.28
C ALA A 139 12.39 6.61 5.59
N ALA A 140 13.14 5.63 6.11
CA ALA A 140 12.72 4.87 7.30
C ALA A 140 13.82 4.69 8.34
N GLN A 141 13.42 4.70 9.62
CA GLN A 141 14.26 4.35 10.76
C GLN A 141 14.96 2.99 10.59
N GLU A 142 14.25 1.99 10.08
CA GLU A 142 14.84 0.67 9.87
C GLU A 142 15.89 0.68 8.76
N TYR A 143 15.72 1.48 7.70
CA TYR A 143 16.75 1.64 6.67
C TYR A 143 17.97 2.37 7.22
N ALA A 144 17.74 3.47 7.95
CA ALA A 144 18.80 4.23 8.62
C ALA A 144 19.61 3.35 9.57
N ARG A 145 18.95 2.52 10.37
CA ARG A 145 19.59 1.60 11.32
C ARG A 145 20.32 0.45 10.63
N ARG A 146 19.68 -0.18 9.63
CA ARG A 146 20.20 -1.39 8.98
C ARG A 146 21.35 -1.11 8.01
N PHE A 147 21.26 -0.01 7.27
CA PHE A 147 22.17 0.31 6.18
C PHE A 147 22.93 1.62 6.41
N ALA A 148 22.86 2.20 7.61
CA ALA A 148 23.53 3.46 7.97
C ALA A 148 23.21 4.61 6.98
N ASN A 149 22.00 4.63 6.41
CA ASN A 149 21.59 5.57 5.35
C ASN A 149 22.50 5.57 4.10
N ARG A 150 23.26 4.51 3.81
CA ARG A 150 24.00 4.39 2.53
C ARG A 150 23.04 4.35 1.33
N ALA A 151 23.51 4.79 0.16
CA ALA A 151 22.69 4.68 -1.03
C ALA A 151 22.47 3.20 -1.36
N PRO A 152 21.30 2.78 -1.86
CA PRO A 152 21.04 1.37 -2.14
C PRO A 152 22.15 0.70 -2.96
N GLU A 153 22.69 1.41 -3.96
CA GLU A 153 23.81 1.02 -4.81
C GLU A 153 25.15 0.88 -4.07
N ASP A 154 25.33 1.60 -2.96
CA ASP A 154 26.53 1.49 -2.13
C ASP A 154 26.45 0.32 -1.15
N VAL A 155 25.27 -0.27 -0.90
CA VAL A 155 25.13 -1.38 0.04
C VAL A 155 25.62 -2.67 -0.61
N PRO A 156 26.59 -3.39 -0.01
CA PRO A 156 27.18 -4.58 -0.62
C PRO A 156 26.14 -5.66 -0.93
N ASN A 157 26.43 -6.45 -1.97
CA ASN A 157 25.69 -7.67 -2.32
C ASN A 157 24.18 -7.47 -2.52
N ASN A 158 23.76 -6.31 -3.04
CA ASN A 158 22.37 -5.95 -3.30
C ASN A 158 21.42 -6.01 -2.08
N GLN A 159 21.95 -6.10 -0.85
CA GLN A 159 21.11 -6.30 0.34
C GLN A 159 20.06 -5.20 0.54
N ALA A 160 20.36 -3.97 0.14
CA ALA A 160 19.39 -2.88 0.17
C ALA A 160 18.26 -3.10 -0.84
N PHE A 161 18.55 -3.53 -2.07
CA PHE A 161 17.55 -3.79 -3.11
C PHE A 161 16.66 -4.97 -2.73
N ASP A 162 17.22 -6.07 -2.24
CA ASP A 162 16.46 -7.24 -1.77
C ASP A 162 15.51 -6.85 -0.64
N TRP A 163 16.01 -6.05 0.31
CA TRP A 163 15.18 -5.51 1.38
C TRP A 163 14.12 -4.53 0.85
N LEU A 164 14.44 -3.66 -0.10
CA LEU A 164 13.46 -2.71 -0.62
C LEU A 164 12.36 -3.40 -1.43
N SER A 165 12.71 -4.42 -2.23
CA SER A 165 11.76 -5.18 -3.06
C SER A 165 10.67 -5.86 -2.25
N ARG A 166 11.04 -6.52 -1.14
CA ARG A 166 10.12 -7.30 -0.29
C ARG A 166 9.20 -8.24 -1.09
N GLY A 167 9.76 -8.96 -2.05
CA GLY A 167 9.02 -9.93 -2.84
C GLY A 167 8.27 -9.35 -4.05
N LEU A 168 8.16 -8.02 -4.19
CA LEU A 168 7.44 -7.43 -5.32
C LEU A 168 8.13 -7.73 -6.66
N PHE A 169 9.43 -7.43 -6.76
CA PHE A 169 10.21 -7.71 -7.97
C PHE A 169 10.26 -9.21 -8.26
N GLU A 170 10.51 -10.00 -7.22
CA GLU A 170 10.61 -11.45 -7.30
C GLU A 170 9.29 -12.08 -7.75
N SER A 171 8.14 -11.54 -7.32
CA SER A 171 6.82 -12.03 -7.75
C SER A 171 6.59 -11.86 -9.26
N LEU A 172 7.04 -10.74 -9.84
CA LEU A 172 6.91 -10.49 -11.27
C LEU A 172 7.78 -11.46 -12.07
N LEU A 173 9.03 -11.65 -11.64
CA LEU A 173 9.92 -12.62 -12.28
C LEU A 173 9.38 -14.04 -12.18
N ALA A 174 8.86 -14.43 -11.01
CA ALA A 174 8.24 -15.73 -10.79
C ALA A 174 7.01 -15.92 -11.68
N PHE A 175 6.16 -14.89 -11.82
CA PHE A 175 5.00 -14.92 -12.70
C PHE A 175 5.40 -15.15 -14.17
N ILE A 176 6.40 -14.41 -14.67
CA ILE A 176 6.96 -14.61 -16.03
C ILE A 176 7.54 -16.02 -16.20
N ALA A 177 8.21 -16.52 -15.17
CA ALA A 177 8.81 -17.86 -15.18
C ALA A 177 7.78 -19.00 -15.18
N THR A 178 6.52 -18.75 -14.83
CA THR A 178 5.47 -19.78 -14.90
C THR A 178 5.18 -20.23 -16.34
N ALA A 179 5.34 -19.33 -17.33
CA ALA A 179 5.06 -19.64 -18.73
C ALA A 179 6.07 -20.64 -19.32
N GLN A 180 5.55 -21.69 -19.94
CA GLN A 180 6.28 -22.78 -20.59
C GLN A 180 6.12 -22.72 -22.12
N ALA A 181 6.86 -23.57 -22.83
CA ALA A 181 6.76 -23.69 -24.29
C ALA A 181 5.30 -23.87 -24.74
N GLY A 182 4.84 -23.06 -25.70
CA GLY A 182 3.45 -23.05 -26.18
C GLY A 182 2.50 -22.14 -25.40
N ASP A 183 2.93 -21.57 -24.28
CA ASP A 183 2.18 -20.53 -23.56
C ASP A 183 2.41 -19.14 -24.17
N ALA A 184 1.65 -18.15 -23.70
CA ALA A 184 1.79 -16.76 -24.11
C ALA A 184 1.78 -15.77 -22.93
N LEU A 185 2.55 -14.69 -23.06
CA LEU A 185 2.60 -13.54 -22.17
C LEU A 185 2.24 -12.27 -22.97
N HIS A 186 1.11 -11.65 -22.61
CA HIS A 186 0.63 -10.40 -23.19
C HIS A 186 0.78 -9.27 -22.19
N ALA A 187 1.79 -8.41 -22.38
CA ALA A 187 2.10 -7.31 -21.48
C ALA A 187 1.59 -5.97 -22.02
N ALA A 188 1.13 -5.10 -21.13
CA ALA A 188 0.93 -3.68 -21.40
C ALA A 188 1.54 -2.85 -20.27
N ILE A 189 2.52 -2.01 -20.60
CA ILE A 189 3.35 -1.32 -19.61
C ILE A 189 3.68 0.12 -20.00
N TYR A 190 3.51 1.05 -19.06
CA TYR A 190 3.86 2.46 -19.26
C TYR A 190 5.38 2.68 -19.36
N GLU A 191 6.13 2.20 -18.37
CA GLU A 191 7.60 2.26 -18.33
C GLU A 191 8.16 0.84 -18.34
N ALA A 192 8.79 0.45 -19.44
CA ALA A 192 9.53 -0.80 -19.66
C ALA A 192 11.04 -0.55 -19.49
N ARG A 193 11.44 -0.08 -18.31
CA ARG A 193 12.77 0.51 -18.03
C ARG A 193 13.55 -0.25 -16.96
N HIS A 194 13.37 -1.56 -16.88
CA HIS A 194 14.05 -2.41 -15.92
C HIS A 194 14.57 -3.66 -16.63
N ALA A 195 15.83 -3.60 -17.05
CA ALA A 195 16.48 -4.66 -17.82
C ALA A 195 16.24 -6.07 -17.28
N PRO A 196 16.34 -6.37 -15.96
CA PRO A 196 16.05 -7.72 -15.46
C PRO A 196 14.64 -8.27 -15.75
N VAL A 197 13.62 -7.40 -15.86
CA VAL A 197 12.26 -7.85 -16.25
C VAL A 197 12.21 -8.16 -17.74
N LEU A 198 12.84 -7.32 -18.55
CA LEU A 198 12.92 -7.52 -20.00
C LEU A 198 13.75 -8.76 -20.34
N ASP A 199 14.84 -8.99 -19.61
CA ASP A 199 15.63 -10.22 -19.70
C ASP A 199 14.81 -11.47 -19.36
N ALA A 200 13.94 -11.40 -18.35
CA ALA A 200 13.05 -12.51 -18.02
C ALA A 200 12.03 -12.80 -19.13
N LEU A 201 11.52 -11.76 -19.79
CA LEU A 201 10.64 -11.88 -20.96
C LEU A 201 11.38 -12.44 -22.18
N ARG A 202 12.62 -12.00 -22.44
CA ARG A 202 13.49 -12.59 -23.47
C ARG A 202 13.73 -14.07 -23.19
N ALA A 203 14.11 -14.41 -21.95
CA ALA A 203 14.30 -15.80 -21.54
C ALA A 203 13.02 -16.64 -21.72
N ALA A 204 11.83 -16.05 -21.53
CA ALA A 204 10.57 -16.72 -21.84
C ALA A 204 10.43 -17.02 -23.34
N ARG A 205 10.77 -16.09 -24.23
CA ARG A 205 10.80 -16.33 -25.68
C ARG A 205 11.75 -17.46 -26.06
N GLU A 206 12.94 -17.47 -25.48
CA GLU A 206 13.94 -18.52 -25.71
C GLU A 206 13.43 -19.91 -25.28
N ARG A 207 12.54 -19.97 -24.29
CA ARG A 207 11.84 -21.21 -23.89
C ARG A 207 10.69 -21.62 -24.82
N GLY A 208 10.34 -20.81 -25.82
CA GLY A 208 9.20 -21.06 -26.72
C GLY A 208 7.87 -20.46 -26.25
N VAL A 209 7.89 -19.45 -25.36
CA VAL A 209 6.72 -18.67 -24.96
C VAL A 209 6.49 -17.55 -25.98
N ALA A 210 5.24 -17.35 -26.42
CA ALA A 210 4.88 -16.20 -27.23
C ALA A 210 4.82 -14.93 -26.35
N VAL A 211 5.66 -13.93 -26.62
CA VAL A 211 5.70 -12.68 -25.84
C VAL A 211 5.31 -11.51 -26.72
N ARG A 212 4.38 -10.67 -26.25
CA ARG A 212 3.98 -9.41 -26.91
C ARG A 212 3.83 -8.29 -25.87
N ILE A 213 4.38 -7.12 -26.17
CA ILE A 213 4.50 -6.02 -25.21
C ILE A 213 3.96 -4.73 -25.82
N ILE A 214 2.83 -4.23 -25.31
CA ILE A 214 2.35 -2.88 -25.61
C ILE A 214 3.06 -1.91 -24.68
N TYR A 215 3.65 -0.84 -25.23
CA TYR A 215 4.32 0.18 -24.43
C TYR A 215 3.86 1.59 -24.80
N ASP A 216 3.94 2.51 -23.82
CA ASP A 216 3.68 3.93 -24.08
C ASP A 216 4.76 4.47 -25.02
N ALA A 217 4.31 4.90 -26.19
CA ALA A 217 5.13 5.52 -27.21
C ALA A 217 4.57 6.91 -27.54
N LYS A 218 3.99 7.62 -26.57
CA LYS A 218 3.49 8.97 -26.80
C LYS A 218 4.63 9.91 -27.22
N ARG A 219 4.42 10.68 -28.28
CA ARG A 219 5.33 11.77 -28.67
C ARG A 219 5.00 13.01 -27.84
N ASN A 220 5.72 13.20 -26.75
CA ASN A 220 5.52 14.30 -25.79
C ASN A 220 6.80 15.08 -25.46
N GLY A 221 7.86 14.88 -26.26
CA GLY A 221 9.09 15.64 -26.16
C GLY A 221 9.05 16.94 -26.97
N ASP A 222 10.02 17.79 -26.70
CA ASP A 222 10.37 19.01 -27.44
C ASP A 222 11.89 19.08 -27.66
N ASP A 223 12.38 20.18 -28.26
CA ASP A 223 13.80 20.37 -28.59
C ASP A 223 14.74 20.34 -27.36
N HIS A 224 14.19 20.48 -26.15
CA HIS A 224 14.95 20.52 -24.90
C HIS A 224 14.63 19.35 -23.96
N HIS A 225 13.53 18.63 -24.18
CA HIS A 225 13.09 17.54 -23.33
C HIS A 225 12.73 16.32 -24.20
N PRO A 226 13.45 15.19 -24.09
CA PRO A 226 13.11 13.99 -24.85
C PRO A 226 11.73 13.47 -24.48
N ALA A 227 11.08 12.77 -25.42
CA ALA A 227 9.79 12.15 -25.18
C ALA A 227 9.91 11.04 -24.12
N PHE A 228 9.12 11.13 -23.06
CA PHE A 228 9.17 10.22 -21.92
C PHE A 228 7.81 9.56 -21.66
N PRO A 229 7.74 8.22 -21.46
CA PRO A 229 8.86 7.25 -21.41
C PRO A 229 9.21 6.65 -22.78
N ARG A 230 8.75 7.23 -23.90
CA ARG A 230 8.88 6.69 -25.25
C ARG A 230 10.31 6.25 -25.61
N GLU A 231 11.28 7.16 -25.55
CA GLU A 231 12.64 6.87 -26.04
C GLU A 231 13.32 5.82 -25.15
N ASP A 232 13.13 5.92 -23.83
CA ASP A 232 13.62 4.92 -22.87
C ASP A 232 12.99 3.54 -23.14
N ASN A 233 11.68 3.46 -23.38
CA ASN A 233 11.01 2.19 -23.68
C ASN A 233 11.56 1.55 -24.96
N ILE A 234 11.75 2.35 -26.02
CA ILE A 234 12.30 1.86 -27.29
C ILE A 234 13.73 1.33 -27.08
N GLY A 235 14.59 2.11 -26.42
CA GLY A 235 15.98 1.73 -26.18
C GLY A 235 16.12 0.47 -25.33
N GLU A 236 15.36 0.37 -24.23
CA GLU A 236 15.43 -0.79 -23.32
C GLU A 236 14.88 -2.07 -23.98
N LEU A 237 13.82 -1.97 -24.79
CA LEU A 237 13.32 -3.11 -25.57
C LEU A 237 14.33 -3.55 -26.63
N ASP A 238 15.02 -2.63 -27.30
CA ASP A 238 16.06 -2.96 -28.29
C ASP A 238 17.26 -3.64 -27.62
N LEU A 239 17.77 -3.08 -26.51
CA LEU A 239 18.85 -3.67 -25.71
C LEU A 239 18.52 -5.09 -25.23
N ALA A 240 17.26 -5.33 -24.85
CA ALA A 240 16.78 -6.64 -24.44
C ALA A 240 16.42 -7.58 -25.60
N GLN A 241 16.61 -7.16 -26.87
CA GLN A 241 16.26 -7.93 -28.07
C GLN A 241 14.77 -8.30 -28.14
N LEU A 242 13.91 -7.35 -27.75
CA LEU A 242 12.45 -7.47 -27.71
C LEU A 242 11.73 -6.44 -28.60
N ALA A 243 12.46 -5.69 -29.43
CA ALA A 243 11.88 -4.69 -30.32
C ALA A 243 10.77 -5.27 -31.25
N ASP A 244 10.96 -6.50 -31.74
CA ASP A 244 9.98 -7.20 -32.59
C ASP A 244 8.75 -7.73 -31.84
N ALA A 245 8.86 -7.90 -30.52
CA ALA A 245 7.73 -8.21 -29.63
C ALA A 245 6.96 -6.97 -29.19
N GLY A 246 7.56 -5.78 -29.35
CA GLY A 246 7.01 -4.48 -28.98
C GLY A 246 5.88 -4.02 -29.91
N ILE A 247 4.86 -3.39 -29.32
CA ILE A 247 3.76 -2.73 -30.01
C ILE A 247 3.67 -1.30 -29.47
N ALA A 248 4.08 -0.35 -30.30
CA ALA A 248 4.05 1.07 -29.94
C ALA A 248 2.60 1.57 -29.86
N ARG A 249 2.19 2.10 -28.70
CA ARG A 249 0.91 2.79 -28.53
C ARG A 249 1.08 4.27 -28.85
N GLU A 250 0.69 4.71 -30.05
CA GLU A 250 0.99 6.05 -30.58
C GLU A 250 -0.26 6.86 -30.98
N LYS A 251 -1.35 6.20 -31.40
CA LYS A 251 -2.54 6.90 -31.98
C LYS A 251 -3.42 7.66 -30.99
N ASN A 252 -2.98 7.84 -29.75
CA ASN A 252 -3.62 8.71 -28.77
C ASN A 252 -2.60 9.72 -28.19
N PRO A 253 -2.06 10.65 -29.00
CA PRO A 253 -0.99 11.56 -28.56
C PRO A 253 -1.43 12.53 -27.45
N GLY A 254 -2.75 12.70 -27.23
CA GLY A 254 -3.26 13.52 -26.14
C GLY A 254 -2.94 12.98 -24.75
N TYR A 255 -2.77 11.67 -24.58
CA TYR A 255 -2.74 11.00 -23.27
C TYR A 255 -1.83 9.78 -23.23
N ILE A 256 -1.61 9.24 -22.04
CA ILE A 256 -0.63 8.19 -21.78
C ILE A 256 -1.26 6.79 -21.79
N ALA A 257 -0.50 5.82 -22.26
CA ALA A 257 -0.77 4.38 -22.17
C ALA A 257 -0.29 3.86 -20.81
N HIS A 258 -1.10 4.08 -19.78
CA HIS A 258 -0.68 3.97 -18.40
C HIS A 258 -1.00 2.59 -17.76
N ASN A 259 -1.06 1.53 -18.55
CA ASN A 259 -1.21 0.16 -18.04
C ASN A 259 0.08 -0.37 -17.41
N LYS A 260 -0.07 -1.38 -16.53
CA LYS A 260 1.03 -2.16 -15.92
C LYS A 260 0.52 -3.58 -15.63
N PHE A 261 0.40 -4.41 -16.66
CA PHE A 261 -0.03 -5.80 -16.47
C PHE A 261 0.63 -6.77 -17.45
N ILE A 262 0.61 -8.06 -17.10
CA ILE A 262 0.95 -9.20 -17.95
C ILE A 262 -0.17 -10.24 -17.82
N VAL A 263 -0.78 -10.65 -18.93
CA VAL A 263 -1.69 -11.79 -18.99
C VAL A 263 -0.90 -13.04 -19.33
N LEU A 264 -1.10 -14.09 -18.55
CA LEU A 264 -0.62 -15.44 -18.84
C LEU A 264 -1.74 -16.22 -19.54
N SER A 265 -1.42 -16.81 -20.69
CA SER A 265 -2.27 -17.80 -21.36
C SER A 265 -1.52 -19.12 -21.47
N GLN A 266 -2.06 -20.17 -20.87
CA GLN A 266 -1.45 -21.49 -20.88
C GLN A 266 -2.08 -22.31 -22.01
N GLN A 267 -1.27 -22.75 -22.97
CA GLN A 267 -1.74 -23.49 -24.16
C GLN A 267 -2.94 -22.80 -24.85
N GLY A 268 -2.87 -21.46 -24.98
CA GLY A 268 -3.91 -20.64 -25.61
C GLY A 268 -5.09 -20.26 -24.71
N ALA A 269 -5.21 -20.78 -23.49
CA ALA A 269 -6.27 -20.43 -22.54
C ALA A 269 -5.78 -19.39 -21.52
N PRO A 270 -6.40 -18.20 -21.42
CA PRO A 270 -6.06 -17.22 -20.38
C PRO A 270 -6.31 -17.78 -18.98
N SER A 271 -5.29 -17.75 -18.12
CA SER A 271 -5.36 -18.38 -16.80
C SER A 271 -5.08 -17.43 -15.63
N ALA A 272 -4.25 -16.41 -15.84
CA ALA A 272 -3.95 -15.43 -14.79
C ALA A 272 -3.53 -14.08 -15.37
N VAL A 273 -3.60 -13.06 -14.53
CA VAL A 273 -3.03 -11.73 -14.79
C VAL A 273 -2.18 -11.29 -13.61
N TRP A 274 -1.02 -10.72 -13.88
CA TRP A 274 -0.23 -9.96 -12.91
C TRP A 274 -0.35 -8.49 -13.27
N GLY A 275 -0.74 -7.63 -12.33
CA GLY A 275 -0.83 -6.18 -12.58
C GLY A 275 -0.77 -5.33 -11.33
N GLY A 276 -1.00 -4.03 -11.45
CA GLY A 276 -1.04 -3.12 -10.29
C GLY A 276 -0.54 -1.73 -10.60
N SER A 277 0.13 -1.10 -9.64
CA SER A 277 0.62 0.28 -9.76
C SER A 277 2.06 0.39 -10.29
N LEU A 278 2.73 -0.76 -10.47
CA LEU A 278 4.17 -0.87 -10.64
C LEU A 278 4.64 -0.62 -12.08
N ASN A 279 5.23 0.55 -12.31
CA ASN A 279 6.09 0.78 -13.46
C ASN A 279 7.35 -0.10 -13.37
N TRP A 280 7.83 -0.67 -14.48
CA TRP A 280 9.06 -1.45 -14.48
C TRP A 280 10.25 -0.49 -14.56
N SER A 281 10.63 0.06 -13.42
CA SER A 281 11.80 0.94 -13.29
C SER A 281 12.45 0.76 -11.92
N PRO A 282 13.73 1.12 -11.75
CA PRO A 282 14.40 1.03 -10.45
C PRO A 282 13.62 1.75 -9.33
N ASN A 283 13.11 2.96 -9.60
CA ASN A 283 12.28 3.67 -8.63
C ASN A 283 10.97 2.92 -8.33
N GLY A 284 10.36 2.30 -9.35
CA GLY A 284 9.16 1.47 -9.20
C GLY A 284 9.34 0.33 -8.21
N PHE A 285 10.40 -0.48 -8.39
CA PHE A 285 10.66 -1.65 -7.55
C PHE A 285 11.22 -1.30 -6.17
N PHE A 286 12.08 -0.28 -6.07
CA PHE A 286 12.90 -0.09 -4.88
C PHE A 286 12.74 1.28 -4.19
N GLY A 287 12.25 2.30 -4.90
CA GLY A 287 12.21 3.67 -4.37
C GLY A 287 10.86 4.07 -3.78
N GLN A 288 9.81 4.00 -4.59
CA GLN A 288 8.45 4.40 -4.23
C GLN A 288 7.58 3.18 -3.90
N LEU A 289 6.62 3.34 -2.99
CA LEU A 289 5.67 2.29 -2.62
C LEU A 289 4.78 1.92 -3.81
N ASN A 290 4.76 0.64 -4.20
CA ASN A 290 3.96 0.08 -5.27
C ASN A 290 3.36 -1.27 -4.88
N THR A 291 2.37 -1.69 -5.66
CA THR A 291 1.72 -2.99 -5.54
C THR A 291 1.81 -3.76 -6.85
N GLY A 292 2.10 -5.05 -6.74
CA GLY A 292 1.89 -6.08 -7.76
C GLY A 292 0.84 -7.07 -7.26
N HIS A 293 -0.10 -7.44 -8.11
CA HIS A 293 -1.29 -8.20 -7.76
C HIS A 293 -1.52 -9.25 -8.85
N GLU A 294 -1.34 -10.50 -8.47
CA GLU A 294 -1.71 -11.67 -9.27
C GLU A 294 -3.18 -12.02 -9.04
N VAL A 295 -3.92 -12.26 -10.11
CA VAL A 295 -5.29 -12.80 -10.08
C VAL A 295 -5.30 -14.09 -10.89
N TRP A 296 -5.43 -15.21 -10.21
CA TRP A 296 -5.51 -16.55 -10.80
C TRP A 296 -6.97 -16.94 -11.04
N ASP A 297 -7.60 -16.21 -11.96
CA ASP A 297 -8.98 -16.41 -12.39
C ASP A 297 -9.04 -16.28 -13.93
N ALA A 298 -9.52 -17.33 -14.60
CA ALA A 298 -9.55 -17.39 -16.06
C ALA A 298 -10.49 -16.35 -16.69
N ASN A 299 -11.60 -16.00 -16.03
CA ASN A 299 -12.55 -15.00 -16.53
C ASN A 299 -11.98 -13.58 -16.39
N VAL A 300 -11.26 -13.30 -15.31
CA VAL A 300 -10.49 -12.05 -15.17
C VAL A 300 -9.38 -11.99 -16.22
N ALA A 301 -8.60 -13.06 -16.37
CA ALA A 301 -7.52 -13.12 -17.35
C ALA A 301 -8.03 -12.93 -18.79
N GLN A 302 -9.17 -13.54 -19.14
CA GLN A 302 -9.81 -13.36 -20.44
C GLN A 302 -10.18 -11.90 -20.70
N GLN A 303 -10.82 -11.21 -19.74
CA GLN A 303 -11.18 -9.80 -19.89
C GLN A 303 -9.95 -8.88 -20.08
N PHE A 304 -8.83 -9.18 -19.38
CA PHE A 304 -7.58 -8.47 -19.61
C PHE A 304 -6.99 -8.76 -20.99
N LEU A 305 -7.09 -10.00 -21.50
CA LEU A 305 -6.64 -10.34 -22.85
C LEU A 305 -7.48 -9.64 -23.92
N ASP A 306 -8.80 -9.58 -23.72
CA ASP A 306 -9.71 -8.88 -24.63
C ASP A 306 -9.37 -7.39 -24.68
N TYR A 307 -9.13 -6.76 -23.52
CA TYR A 307 -8.68 -5.38 -23.44
C TYR A 307 -7.31 -5.18 -24.08
N TRP A 308 -6.35 -6.07 -23.84
CA TRP A 308 -5.03 -6.04 -24.47
C TRP A 308 -5.16 -6.09 -25.99
N THR A 309 -6.05 -6.93 -26.52
CA THR A 309 -6.31 -7.07 -27.96
C THR A 309 -6.84 -5.76 -28.57
N LEU A 310 -7.74 -5.06 -27.87
CA LEU A 310 -8.21 -3.73 -28.29
C LEU A 310 -7.06 -2.71 -28.32
N LEU A 311 -6.18 -2.73 -27.32
CA LEU A 311 -5.02 -1.83 -27.27
C LEU A 311 -4.01 -2.13 -28.37
N ALA A 312 -3.75 -3.41 -28.67
CA ALA A 312 -2.78 -3.86 -29.67
C ALA A 312 -3.11 -3.37 -31.09
N ALA A 313 -4.38 -3.11 -31.38
CA ALA A 313 -4.81 -2.50 -32.64
C ALA A 313 -4.45 -1.00 -32.76
N ASP A 314 -3.90 -0.40 -31.70
CA ASP A 314 -3.55 1.02 -31.59
C ASP A 314 -4.68 1.95 -32.09
N PRO A 315 -5.91 1.85 -31.55
CA PRO A 315 -7.02 2.69 -31.96
C PRO A 315 -6.82 4.15 -31.52
N SER A 316 -7.52 5.08 -32.18
CA SER A 316 -7.60 6.46 -31.68
C SER A 316 -8.26 6.49 -30.29
N GLY A 317 -7.97 7.51 -29.48
CA GLY A 317 -8.59 7.63 -28.15
C GLY A 317 -10.13 7.69 -28.18
N VAL A 318 -10.74 8.21 -29.26
CA VAL A 318 -12.20 8.22 -29.46
C VAL A 318 -12.71 6.80 -29.70
N ALA A 319 -12.09 6.06 -30.62
CA ALA A 319 -12.48 4.69 -30.93
C ALA A 319 -12.28 3.76 -29.73
N LEU A 320 -11.17 3.91 -29.01
CA LEU A 320 -10.89 3.12 -27.81
C LEU A 320 -11.93 3.35 -26.71
N ARG A 321 -12.31 4.62 -26.44
CA ARG A 321 -13.37 4.93 -25.47
C ARG A 321 -14.69 4.24 -25.79
N ALA A 322 -15.09 4.26 -27.07
CA ALA A 322 -16.31 3.62 -27.50
C ALA A 322 -16.22 2.09 -27.35
N ALA A 323 -15.12 1.49 -27.82
CA ALA A 323 -14.87 0.06 -27.72
C ALA A 323 -14.85 -0.43 -26.26
N VAL A 324 -14.09 0.22 -25.38
CA VAL A 324 -13.98 -0.14 -23.95
C VAL A 324 -15.32 0.00 -23.25
N THR A 325 -16.07 1.08 -23.51
CA THR A 325 -17.38 1.29 -22.86
C THR A 325 -18.39 0.22 -23.30
N SER A 326 -18.35 -0.19 -24.57
CA SER A 326 -19.24 -1.22 -25.11
C SER A 326 -18.86 -2.63 -24.69
N ALA A 327 -17.57 -2.97 -24.73
CA ALA A 327 -17.09 -4.32 -24.44
C ALA A 327 -17.09 -4.63 -22.93
N PHE A 328 -16.89 -3.61 -22.09
CA PHE A 328 -16.79 -3.74 -20.64
C PHE A 328 -17.81 -2.81 -19.95
N PRO A 329 -19.11 -3.16 -19.96
CA PRO A 329 -20.13 -2.40 -19.25
C PRO A 329 -19.89 -2.49 -17.74
N LEU A 330 -20.10 -1.38 -17.02
CA LEU A 330 -19.99 -1.38 -15.56
C LEU A 330 -21.28 -1.94 -14.94
N PRO A 331 -21.19 -2.84 -13.96
CA PRO A 331 -22.36 -3.37 -13.29
C PRO A 331 -23.05 -2.27 -12.48
N ALA A 332 -24.38 -2.38 -12.29
CA ALA A 332 -25.15 -1.42 -11.52
C ALA A 332 -24.68 -1.33 -10.06
N GLN A 333 -24.36 -2.50 -9.47
CA GLN A 333 -23.70 -2.68 -8.18
C GLN A 333 -22.52 -3.63 -8.40
N TRP A 334 -21.41 -3.43 -7.70
CA TRP A 334 -20.26 -4.33 -7.81
C TRP A 334 -20.66 -5.74 -7.35
N PRO A 335 -20.55 -6.79 -8.18
CA PRO A 335 -20.78 -8.16 -7.73
C PRO A 335 -19.67 -8.61 -6.77
N ASP A 336 -19.94 -9.65 -5.98
CA ASP A 336 -18.89 -10.32 -5.20
C ASP A 336 -17.85 -10.95 -6.13
N GLY A 337 -16.60 -11.01 -5.67
CA GLY A 337 -15.45 -11.42 -6.49
C GLY A 337 -14.74 -10.23 -7.14
N CYS A 338 -14.01 -10.50 -8.21
CA CYS A 338 -13.13 -9.53 -8.86
C CYS A 338 -13.71 -9.04 -10.20
N THR A 339 -14.02 -7.76 -10.29
CA THR A 339 -14.47 -7.09 -11.53
C THR A 339 -13.35 -6.21 -12.09
N PRO A 340 -12.77 -6.54 -13.25
CA PRO A 340 -11.88 -5.64 -13.97
C PRO A 340 -12.63 -4.40 -14.50
N VAL A 341 -12.00 -3.24 -14.41
CA VAL A 341 -12.51 -1.99 -14.98
C VAL A 341 -11.41 -1.36 -15.81
N PHE A 342 -11.70 -1.20 -17.10
CA PHE A 342 -10.76 -0.62 -18.06
C PHE A 342 -11.16 0.81 -18.44
N SER A 343 -10.12 1.60 -18.72
CA SER A 343 -10.19 2.96 -19.24
C SER A 343 -9.31 3.07 -20.49
N PRO A 344 -9.60 4.04 -21.38
CA PRO A 344 -10.50 5.18 -21.20
C PRO A 344 -11.98 4.84 -21.44
N ARG A 345 -12.88 5.54 -20.74
CA ARG A 345 -14.35 5.40 -20.88
C ARG A 345 -15.00 6.66 -21.46
N GLN A 346 -16.20 6.53 -22.03
CA GLN A 346 -16.95 7.68 -22.54
C GLN A 346 -17.27 8.72 -21.46
N GLN A 347 -17.56 8.25 -20.24
CA GLN A 347 -17.91 9.07 -19.09
C GLN A 347 -16.97 8.78 -17.92
N ARG A 348 -17.11 9.56 -16.83
CA ARG A 348 -16.41 9.33 -15.56
C ARG A 348 -17.14 8.31 -14.65
N ASP A 349 -17.92 7.43 -15.26
CA ASP A 349 -18.85 6.51 -14.62
C ASP A 349 -18.15 5.53 -13.65
N ALA A 350 -16.98 5.03 -14.01
CA ALA A 350 -16.16 4.21 -13.11
C ALA A 350 -15.76 4.98 -11.83
N LEU A 351 -15.17 6.17 -11.99
CA LEU A 351 -14.74 7.00 -10.87
C LEU A 351 -15.90 7.39 -9.97
N ASP A 352 -17.03 7.79 -10.55
CA ASP A 352 -18.20 8.21 -9.79
C ASP A 352 -18.85 7.04 -9.02
N ARG A 353 -18.79 5.80 -9.54
CA ARG A 353 -19.21 4.60 -8.81
C ARG A 353 -18.30 4.31 -7.62
N TYR A 354 -16.98 4.44 -7.76
CA TYR A 354 -16.05 4.29 -6.63
C TYR A 354 -16.35 5.32 -5.53
N ILE A 355 -16.59 6.58 -5.92
CA ILE A 355 -16.88 7.68 -4.99
C ILE A 355 -18.23 7.46 -4.28
N ALA A 356 -19.22 6.86 -4.95
CA ALA A 356 -20.54 6.61 -4.37
C ALA A 356 -20.50 5.67 -3.14
N GLU A 357 -19.49 4.80 -3.04
CA GLU A 357 -19.31 3.89 -1.91
C GLU A 357 -18.89 4.61 -0.62
N ILE A 358 -18.27 5.80 -0.73
CA ILE A 358 -17.69 6.54 0.41
C ILE A 358 -18.75 6.99 1.41
N GLN A 359 -19.94 7.40 0.94
CA GLN A 359 -20.93 8.04 1.80
C GLN A 359 -21.51 7.10 2.85
N ARG A 360 -21.60 5.80 2.56
CA ARG A 360 -22.19 4.79 3.46
C ARG A 360 -21.16 4.06 4.32
N ALA A 361 -19.88 4.25 4.02
CA ALA A 361 -18.80 3.49 4.62
C ALA A 361 -18.49 3.92 6.06
N ASP A 362 -18.37 2.96 6.96
CA ASP A 362 -17.87 3.18 8.32
C ASP A 362 -16.34 3.40 8.34
N ALA A 363 -15.60 2.97 7.31
CA ALA A 363 -14.22 3.36 7.08
C ALA A 363 -13.87 3.45 5.58
N VAL A 364 -13.12 4.50 5.22
CA VAL A 364 -12.50 4.65 3.91
C VAL A 364 -11.01 4.89 4.09
N LEU A 365 -10.18 4.10 3.42
CA LEU A 365 -8.72 4.21 3.44
C LEU A 365 -8.23 4.34 2.01
N LEU A 366 -7.56 5.45 1.67
CA LEU A 366 -7.29 5.84 0.29
C LEU A 366 -5.84 6.27 0.09
N THR A 367 -5.17 5.75 -0.93
CA THR A 367 -3.87 6.25 -1.38
C THR A 367 -3.99 7.05 -2.69
N LEU A 368 -3.32 8.18 -2.76
CA LEU A 368 -3.26 9.06 -3.92
C LEU A 368 -1.81 9.46 -4.19
N ALA A 369 -1.43 9.66 -5.45
CA ALA A 369 -0.12 10.26 -5.73
C ALA A 369 -0.15 11.76 -5.37
N PHE A 370 -0.86 12.59 -6.15
CA PHE A 370 -0.70 14.05 -6.08
C PHE A 370 -1.96 14.90 -6.01
N SER A 371 -3.11 14.36 -6.40
CA SER A 371 -4.33 15.13 -6.62
C SER A 371 -5.54 14.47 -5.97
N ILE A 372 -6.53 15.27 -5.62
CA ILE A 372 -7.85 14.83 -5.20
C ILE A 372 -8.87 15.36 -6.21
N ASP A 373 -9.65 14.49 -6.85
CA ASP A 373 -10.76 14.90 -7.71
C ASP A 373 -11.84 15.65 -6.91
N ASP A 374 -12.51 16.63 -7.52
CA ASP A 374 -13.47 17.50 -6.81
C ASP A 374 -14.68 16.75 -6.23
N LYS A 375 -15.17 15.71 -6.89
CA LYS A 375 -16.27 14.89 -6.34
C LYS A 375 -15.74 13.98 -5.23
N LEU A 376 -14.53 13.45 -5.38
CA LEU A 376 -13.87 12.67 -4.34
C LEU A 376 -13.63 13.51 -3.09
N GLY A 377 -13.09 14.73 -3.23
CA GLY A 377 -12.92 15.68 -2.13
C GLY A 377 -14.24 15.99 -1.42
N ARG A 378 -15.30 16.29 -2.17
CA ARG A 378 -16.65 16.52 -1.62
C ARG A 378 -17.25 15.30 -0.93
N ALA A 379 -16.88 14.08 -1.31
CA ALA A 379 -17.33 12.87 -0.63
C ALA A 379 -16.57 12.60 0.68
N LEU A 380 -15.33 13.09 0.80
CA LEU A 380 -14.47 12.90 1.96
C LEU A 380 -14.56 14.02 3.01
N ALA A 381 -14.93 15.24 2.59
CA ALA A 381 -14.91 16.44 3.42
C ALA A 381 -16.04 16.57 4.48
N PRO A 382 -17.24 15.99 4.32
CA PRO A 382 -18.26 16.06 5.36
C PRO A 382 -17.87 15.28 6.63
N GLU A 383 -18.25 15.78 7.80
CA GLU A 383 -18.16 15.00 9.04
C GLU A 383 -18.99 13.71 8.91
N HIS A 384 -18.42 12.60 9.35
CA HIS A 384 -19.03 11.29 9.26
C HIS A 384 -18.77 10.48 10.53
N ARG A 385 -19.70 9.62 10.93
CA ARG A 385 -19.51 8.73 12.11
C ARG A 385 -18.33 7.77 11.97
N GLY A 386 -17.99 7.44 10.72
CA GLY A 386 -16.91 6.56 10.31
C GLY A 386 -15.56 7.28 10.20
N MET A 387 -14.55 6.55 9.74
CA MET A 387 -13.19 7.06 9.57
C MET A 387 -12.87 7.32 8.09
N ARG A 388 -12.08 8.36 7.81
CA ARG A 388 -11.58 8.71 6.48
C ARG A 388 -10.07 8.91 6.55
N TYR A 389 -9.30 7.91 6.14
CA TYR A 389 -7.86 8.01 6.01
C TYR A 389 -7.46 8.29 4.56
N VAL A 390 -6.63 9.30 4.36
CA VAL A 390 -6.05 9.63 3.05
C VAL A 390 -4.54 9.70 3.19
N LEU A 391 -3.83 8.96 2.35
CA LEU A 391 -2.39 8.97 2.24
C LEU A 391 -1.97 9.49 0.87
N MET A 392 -1.12 10.52 0.82
CA MET A 392 -0.69 11.16 -0.42
C MET A 392 0.84 11.20 -0.53
N ASP A 393 1.41 11.12 -1.74
CA ASP A 393 2.84 11.39 -1.93
C ASP A 393 3.18 12.83 -1.55
N GLY A 394 2.37 13.77 -2.07
CA GLY A 394 2.51 15.20 -1.81
C GLY A 394 1.50 16.02 -2.61
N LEU A 395 1.78 17.31 -2.74
CA LEU A 395 1.00 18.24 -3.57
C LEU A 395 1.78 18.55 -4.85
N LYS A 396 1.17 18.37 -6.02
CA LYS A 396 1.79 18.66 -7.32
C LYS A 396 0.80 19.37 -8.24
N GLY A 397 1.32 20.27 -9.07
CA GLY A 397 0.55 21.07 -10.02
C GLY A 397 1.04 22.52 -10.06
N ASN A 398 0.39 23.35 -10.87
CA ASN A 398 0.58 24.79 -10.82
C ASN A 398 0.02 25.37 -9.51
N ARG A 399 0.30 26.66 -9.24
CA ARG A 399 -0.12 27.33 -8.00
C ARG A 399 -1.62 27.18 -7.69
N GLN A 400 -2.48 27.39 -8.68
CA GLN A 400 -3.94 27.27 -8.50
C GLN A 400 -4.37 25.84 -8.15
N GLN A 401 -3.79 24.85 -8.82
CA GLN A 401 -4.05 23.43 -8.54
C GLN A 401 -3.60 23.06 -7.13
N VAL A 402 -2.39 23.47 -6.73
CA VAL A 402 -1.86 23.21 -5.38
C VAL A 402 -2.71 23.90 -4.31
N ASP A 403 -3.12 25.15 -4.52
CA ASP A 403 -3.97 25.89 -3.59
C ASP A 403 -5.33 25.22 -3.42
N LYS A 404 -5.92 24.73 -4.52
CA LYS A 404 -7.16 23.96 -4.50
C LYS A 404 -7.03 22.64 -3.73
N ILE A 405 -5.98 21.86 -3.99
CA ILE A 405 -5.75 20.59 -3.27
C ILE A 405 -5.50 20.88 -1.78
N ARG A 406 -4.76 21.93 -1.45
CA ARG A 406 -4.53 22.35 -0.06
C ARG A 406 -5.84 22.72 0.64
N HIS A 407 -6.76 23.38 -0.06
CA HIS A 407 -8.09 23.68 0.47
C HIS A 407 -8.87 22.40 0.80
N ILE A 408 -8.97 21.46 -0.14
CA ILE A 408 -9.66 20.18 0.08
C ILE A 408 -9.04 19.41 1.26
N VAL A 409 -7.70 19.33 1.33
CA VAL A 409 -6.99 18.69 2.45
C VAL A 409 -7.32 19.37 3.78
N LYS A 410 -7.41 20.71 3.79
CA LYS A 410 -7.80 21.47 4.99
C LYS A 410 -9.23 21.14 5.41
N GLU A 411 -10.16 21.05 4.47
CA GLU A 411 -11.56 20.69 4.76
C GLU A 411 -11.66 19.29 5.36
N ILE A 412 -10.99 18.28 4.77
CA ILE A 412 -10.99 16.91 5.29
C ILE A 412 -10.39 16.89 6.72
N ARG A 413 -9.26 17.57 6.93
CA ARG A 413 -8.58 17.65 8.24
C ARG A 413 -9.35 18.44 9.29
N ALA A 414 -10.32 19.27 8.90
CA ALA A 414 -11.15 20.04 9.82
C ALA A 414 -12.26 19.18 10.47
N THR A 415 -12.52 17.98 9.94
CA THR A 415 -13.49 17.04 10.50
C THR A 415 -12.87 16.13 11.55
N GLU A 416 -13.66 15.61 12.48
CA GLU A 416 -13.20 14.58 13.40
C GLU A 416 -12.95 13.27 12.64
N SER A 417 -13.73 12.99 11.59
CA SER A 417 -13.64 11.78 10.78
C SER A 417 -12.37 11.68 9.91
N GLY A 418 -11.78 12.81 9.52
CA GLY A 418 -10.78 12.89 8.48
C GLY A 418 -9.34 12.91 8.98
N ARG A 419 -8.48 12.08 8.38
CA ARG A 419 -7.04 12.07 8.62
C ARG A 419 -6.28 11.97 7.31
N VAL A 420 -5.62 13.06 6.94
CA VAL A 420 -4.78 13.13 5.74
C VAL A 420 -3.31 13.13 6.15
N ALA A 421 -2.49 12.26 5.56
CA ALA A 421 -1.04 12.24 5.71
C ALA A 421 -0.36 12.40 4.35
N MET A 422 0.82 13.03 4.33
CA MET A 422 1.63 13.20 3.14
C MET A 422 3.01 12.54 3.28
N GLY A 423 3.61 12.15 2.16
CA GLY A 423 4.99 11.69 2.09
C GLY A 423 5.96 12.71 2.69
N ALA A 424 6.84 12.23 3.57
CA ALA A 424 7.83 12.99 4.30
C ALA A 424 8.90 12.05 4.88
N TYR A 425 9.98 12.63 5.40
CA TYR A 425 11.06 11.91 6.09
C TYR A 425 11.63 12.77 7.23
N LEU A 426 12.23 12.14 8.23
CA LEU A 426 12.77 12.83 9.40
C LEU A 426 14.12 13.49 9.10
N ARG A 427 14.14 14.83 9.13
CA ARG A 427 15.35 15.66 9.03
C ARG A 427 15.90 16.10 10.39
N THR A 428 15.38 15.52 11.47
CA THR A 428 15.81 15.80 12.85
C THR A 428 15.86 14.51 13.66
N ASN A 429 16.83 14.39 14.55
CA ASN A 429 16.98 13.32 15.54
C ASN A 429 16.71 13.83 16.97
N ALA A 430 16.08 15.01 17.09
CA ALA A 430 15.65 15.59 18.37
C ALA A 430 14.41 14.87 18.95
N LEU A 431 13.76 14.01 18.15
CA LEU A 431 12.60 13.22 18.52
C LEU A 431 13.05 11.92 19.19
N ASP A 432 13.02 11.87 20.52
CA ASP A 432 13.34 10.66 21.30
C ASP A 432 14.60 9.91 20.77
N GLN A 433 14.44 8.61 20.53
CA GLN A 433 15.43 7.66 20.05
C GLN A 433 15.48 7.58 18.51
N PHE A 434 14.97 8.57 17.77
CA PHE A 434 14.91 8.50 16.30
C PHE A 434 16.22 8.95 15.64
N LEU A 435 16.57 8.28 14.54
CA LEU A 435 17.68 8.59 13.64
C LEU A 435 17.27 9.58 12.55
N LEU A 436 18.24 10.28 11.97
CA LEU A 436 18.03 11.02 10.73
C LEU A 436 17.72 10.05 9.58
N GLU A 437 16.87 10.49 8.66
CA GLU A 437 16.48 9.73 7.47
C GLU A 437 16.93 10.45 6.21
N ARG A 438 17.10 9.67 5.14
CA ARG A 438 17.49 10.19 3.83
C ARG A 438 16.31 10.26 2.87
N SER A 439 16.45 11.11 1.86
CA SER A 439 15.58 11.10 0.69
C SER A 439 15.84 9.88 -0.20
N ASN A 440 14.83 9.53 -1.00
CA ASN A 440 14.93 8.60 -2.10
C ASN A 440 15.69 9.25 -3.27
N ALA A 441 16.88 8.75 -3.60
CA ALA A 441 17.72 9.26 -4.69
C ALA A 441 17.28 8.77 -6.08
N MET A 442 16.47 7.71 -6.16
CA MET A 442 15.93 7.18 -7.41
C MET A 442 14.68 7.94 -7.90
N ALA A 443 14.12 8.82 -7.06
CA ALA A 443 12.87 9.52 -7.37
C ALA A 443 13.09 10.64 -8.41
N GLN A 444 12.41 10.54 -9.55
CA GLN A 444 12.34 11.63 -10.54
C GLN A 444 11.03 12.42 -10.48
N HIS A 445 9.91 11.76 -10.18
CA HIS A 445 8.58 12.38 -10.26
C HIS A 445 7.68 12.17 -9.04
N VAL A 446 7.85 11.06 -8.35
CA VAL A 446 7.11 10.58 -7.18
C VAL A 446 8.15 10.04 -6.20
N GLN A 447 8.07 10.45 -4.94
CA GLN A 447 9.16 10.22 -4.00
C GLN A 447 8.93 9.04 -3.06
N PHE A 448 7.68 8.82 -2.65
CA PHE A 448 7.31 7.93 -1.55
C PHE A 448 6.16 7.00 -1.92
N ILE A 449 5.03 7.52 -2.40
CA ILE A 449 3.77 6.77 -2.51
C ILE A 449 3.29 6.75 -3.96
N HIS A 450 3.30 5.57 -4.56
CA HIS A 450 2.82 5.35 -5.94
C HIS A 450 1.73 4.29 -6.04
N THR A 451 1.25 3.75 -4.92
CA THR A 451 0.05 2.93 -4.89
C THR A 451 -1.19 3.78 -5.13
N LYS A 452 -2.18 3.23 -5.84
CA LYS A 452 -3.50 3.84 -6.00
C LYS A 452 -4.54 2.80 -5.62
N PHE A 453 -4.97 2.82 -4.38
CA PHE A 453 -6.08 1.99 -3.96
C PHE A 453 -6.99 2.67 -2.95
N MET A 454 -8.23 2.20 -2.92
CA MET A 454 -9.27 2.60 -1.99
C MET A 454 -9.83 1.35 -1.33
N LEU A 455 -9.91 1.37 -0.01
CA LEU A 455 -10.60 0.37 0.79
C LEU A 455 -11.89 0.98 1.33
N ILE A 456 -13.01 0.31 1.10
CA ILE A 456 -14.30 0.62 1.70
C ILE A 456 -14.60 -0.50 2.68
N ASP A 457 -14.81 -0.13 3.94
CA ASP A 457 -15.14 -1.03 5.04
C ASP A 457 -14.31 -2.31 5.04
N PRO A 458 -12.96 -2.24 5.06
CA PRO A 458 -12.11 -3.43 4.99
C PRO A 458 -12.43 -4.45 6.10
N LEU A 459 -12.87 -4.01 7.28
CA LEU A 459 -13.31 -4.89 8.39
C LEU A 459 -14.84 -5.07 8.47
N GLY A 460 -15.58 -4.60 7.48
CA GLY A 460 -17.02 -4.76 7.35
C GLY A 460 -17.42 -6.14 6.84
N LYS A 461 -18.73 -6.40 6.80
CA LYS A 461 -19.29 -7.67 6.29
C LYS A 461 -19.05 -7.91 4.80
N ARG A 462 -18.84 -6.82 4.05
CA ARG A 462 -18.63 -6.85 2.61
C ARG A 462 -17.59 -5.80 2.25
N PRO A 463 -16.29 -6.10 2.41
CA PRO A 463 -15.25 -5.16 2.08
C PRO A 463 -15.21 -4.91 0.56
N LEU A 464 -14.82 -3.70 0.17
CA LEU A 464 -14.50 -3.38 -1.21
C LEU A 464 -13.05 -2.92 -1.30
N VAL A 465 -12.29 -3.55 -2.20
CA VAL A 465 -10.91 -3.14 -2.53
C VAL A 465 -10.90 -2.69 -3.98
N ILE A 466 -10.47 -1.45 -4.21
CA ILE A 466 -10.33 -0.88 -5.55
C ILE A 466 -8.86 -0.55 -5.75
N SER A 467 -8.16 -1.23 -6.65
CA SER A 467 -6.71 -1.05 -6.87
C SER A 467 -6.33 -1.23 -8.34
N GLY A 468 -5.24 -0.61 -8.79
CA GLY A 468 -4.75 -0.80 -10.15
C GLY A 468 -3.73 0.26 -10.55
N SER A 469 -3.68 0.56 -11.85
CA SER A 469 -2.74 1.53 -12.41
C SER A 469 -3.21 2.98 -12.26
N ALA A 470 -4.54 3.17 -12.17
CA ALA A 470 -5.19 4.46 -12.35
C ALA A 470 -5.21 5.31 -11.08
N ASN A 471 -5.01 6.62 -11.23
CA ASN A 471 -5.35 7.58 -10.18
C ASN A 471 -6.88 7.74 -10.11
N PHE A 472 -7.42 8.09 -8.94
CA PHE A 472 -8.84 8.45 -8.78
C PHE A 472 -9.13 9.84 -9.36
N SER A 473 -9.01 9.98 -10.67
CA SER A 473 -9.05 11.25 -11.42
C SER A 473 -9.84 11.15 -12.72
N LEU A 474 -10.33 12.29 -13.20
CA LEU A 474 -11.04 12.37 -14.48
C LEU A 474 -10.18 11.89 -15.66
N ALA A 475 -8.90 12.21 -15.66
CA ALA A 475 -7.97 11.83 -16.74
C ALA A 475 -7.77 10.31 -16.80
N SER A 476 -7.53 9.67 -15.65
CA SER A 476 -7.42 8.20 -15.59
C SER A 476 -8.72 7.51 -16.01
N SER A 477 -9.89 8.11 -15.76
CA SER A 477 -11.16 7.52 -16.19
C SER A 477 -11.45 7.69 -17.69
N LYS A 478 -11.23 8.89 -18.25
CA LYS A 478 -11.70 9.24 -19.61
C LYS A 478 -10.63 9.29 -20.69
N GLN A 479 -9.35 9.33 -20.31
CA GLN A 479 -8.30 9.79 -21.22
C GLN A 479 -7.15 8.81 -21.34
N ASN A 480 -6.61 8.35 -20.21
CA ASN A 480 -5.50 7.40 -20.18
C ASN A 480 -5.97 5.97 -20.45
N ASP A 481 -5.09 5.15 -21.00
CA ASP A 481 -5.28 3.70 -21.05
C ASP A 481 -4.88 3.14 -19.67
N GLU A 482 -5.83 2.60 -18.91
CA GLU A 482 -5.64 2.19 -17.52
C GLU A 482 -6.49 0.96 -17.19
N ASN A 483 -6.15 0.28 -16.09
CA ASN A 483 -6.95 -0.78 -15.52
C ASN A 483 -7.07 -0.63 -14.00
N MET A 484 -8.20 -1.07 -13.46
CA MET A 484 -8.47 -1.22 -12.04
C MET A 484 -9.12 -2.58 -11.81
N LEU A 485 -8.89 -3.16 -10.63
CA LEU A 485 -9.62 -4.28 -10.07
C LEU A 485 -10.55 -3.74 -8.98
N VAL A 486 -11.82 -4.11 -9.05
CA VAL A 486 -12.81 -3.88 -7.99
C VAL A 486 -13.15 -5.23 -7.39
N ILE A 487 -12.74 -5.45 -6.15
CA ILE A 487 -12.82 -6.74 -5.47
C ILE A 487 -13.78 -6.60 -4.29
N ALA A 488 -14.95 -7.23 -4.40
CA ALA A 488 -16.02 -7.11 -3.41
C ALA A 488 -16.19 -8.42 -2.64
N GLY A 489 -16.37 -8.32 -1.32
CA GLY A 489 -16.66 -9.47 -0.45
C GLY A 489 -15.45 -10.33 -0.09
N ASP A 490 -14.24 -9.98 -0.54
CA ASP A 490 -13.03 -10.75 -0.25
C ASP A 490 -12.28 -10.19 0.97
N GLU A 491 -12.46 -10.84 2.12
CA GLU A 491 -11.82 -10.45 3.37
C GLU A 491 -10.30 -10.65 3.36
N GLU A 492 -9.79 -11.67 2.66
CA GLU A 492 -8.35 -11.96 2.64
C GLU A 492 -7.59 -10.92 1.82
N VAL A 493 -8.14 -10.52 0.68
CA VAL A 493 -7.62 -9.38 -0.10
C VAL A 493 -7.70 -8.10 0.74
N ALA A 494 -8.84 -7.81 1.38
CA ALA A 494 -9.00 -6.63 2.21
C ALA A 494 -8.01 -6.58 3.38
N ASP A 495 -7.74 -7.71 4.03
CA ASP A 495 -6.79 -7.82 5.15
C ASP A 495 -5.36 -7.51 4.71
N ILE A 496 -4.93 -8.02 3.54
CA ILE A 496 -3.59 -7.74 2.99
C ILE A 496 -3.44 -6.24 2.70
N TYR A 497 -4.39 -5.64 1.98
CA TYR A 497 -4.35 -4.21 1.67
C TYR A 497 -4.48 -3.34 2.92
N LEU A 498 -5.29 -3.72 3.91
CA LEU A 498 -5.44 -2.98 5.16
C LEU A 498 -4.14 -2.94 5.96
N GLY A 499 -3.48 -4.09 6.12
CA GLY A 499 -2.19 -4.16 6.82
C GLY A 499 -1.14 -3.26 6.16
N GLU A 500 -1.08 -3.28 4.83
CA GLU A 500 -0.14 -2.47 4.06
C GLU A 500 -0.49 -0.97 4.04
N PHE A 501 -1.78 -0.63 4.01
CA PHE A 501 -2.21 0.74 4.21
C PHE A 501 -1.79 1.25 5.58
N MET A 502 -2.08 0.53 6.66
CA MET A 502 -1.79 0.98 8.01
C MET A 502 -0.28 1.08 8.28
N ARG A 503 0.53 0.17 7.72
CA ARG A 503 2.00 0.28 7.73
C ARG A 503 2.46 1.59 7.12
N SER A 504 1.96 1.90 5.92
CA SER A 504 2.39 3.06 5.14
C SER A 504 1.84 4.36 5.73
N TYR A 505 0.58 4.38 6.12
CA TYR A 505 -0.08 5.52 6.73
C TYR A 505 0.58 5.92 8.05
N THR A 506 0.77 4.99 8.99
CA THR A 506 1.39 5.30 10.28
C THR A 506 2.83 5.78 10.12
N HIS A 507 3.57 5.21 9.16
CA HIS A 507 4.89 5.65 8.78
C HIS A 507 4.89 7.12 8.32
N TYR A 508 4.08 7.50 7.33
CA TYR A 508 4.11 8.87 6.80
C TYR A 508 3.36 9.88 7.67
N ALA A 509 2.30 9.50 8.39
CA ALA A 509 1.54 10.41 9.24
C ALA A 509 2.40 11.05 10.33
N PHE A 510 3.27 10.26 10.98
CA PHE A 510 4.21 10.80 11.96
C PHE A 510 5.20 11.78 11.32
N ARG A 511 5.77 11.41 10.17
CA ARG A 511 6.75 12.24 9.44
C ARG A 511 6.15 13.55 8.93
N ASP A 512 4.91 13.50 8.43
CA ASP A 512 4.16 14.67 8.01
C ASP A 512 3.87 15.60 9.19
N ALA A 513 3.44 15.05 10.33
CA ALA A 513 3.21 15.83 11.55
C ALA A 513 4.50 16.53 12.02
N VAL A 514 5.63 15.82 12.00
CA VAL A 514 6.95 16.40 12.34
C VAL A 514 7.30 17.53 11.39
N ARG A 515 7.22 17.28 10.07
CA ARG A 515 7.49 18.29 9.04
C ARG A 515 6.64 19.53 9.23
N ALA A 516 5.34 19.37 9.48
CA ALA A 516 4.41 20.47 9.69
C ALA A 516 4.74 21.27 10.96
N ALA A 517 5.09 20.60 12.07
CA ALA A 517 5.46 21.30 13.30
C ALA A 517 6.77 22.10 13.15
N LEU A 518 7.79 21.53 12.49
CA LEU A 518 9.04 22.25 12.19
C LEU A 518 8.78 23.48 11.32
N ALA A 519 7.93 23.36 10.30
CA ALA A 519 7.56 24.48 9.43
C ALA A 519 6.85 25.61 10.20
N ASN A 520 6.17 25.28 11.30
CA ASN A 520 5.53 26.24 12.20
C ASN A 520 6.44 26.70 13.35
N GLY A 521 7.75 26.38 13.32
CA GLY A 521 8.72 26.79 14.34
C GLY A 521 8.63 26.03 15.66
N THR A 522 7.97 24.86 15.69
CA THR A 522 7.88 24.04 16.90
C THR A 522 9.22 23.35 17.17
N PHE A 523 9.73 23.50 18.40
CA PHE A 523 10.88 22.74 18.89
C PHE A 523 10.42 21.41 19.49
N PHE A 524 11.08 20.32 19.13
CA PHE A 524 10.80 18.99 19.68
C PHE A 524 11.64 18.72 20.91
N ALA A 525 10.98 18.24 21.97
CA ALA A 525 11.61 17.64 23.14
C ALA A 525 11.29 16.14 23.19
N SER A 526 12.09 15.38 23.94
CA SER A 526 11.79 13.97 24.18
C SER A 526 10.45 13.84 24.90
N ASN A 527 9.62 12.91 24.44
CA ASN A 527 8.31 12.60 24.99
C ASN A 527 8.28 11.11 25.37
N PRO A 528 8.72 10.72 26.57
CA PRO A 528 8.75 9.32 27.00
C PRO A 528 7.36 8.67 27.07
N LEU A 529 7.29 7.41 27.48
CA LEU A 529 6.03 6.75 27.82
C LEU A 529 5.41 7.40 29.07
N ASN A 530 4.08 7.44 29.12
CA ASN A 530 3.34 7.95 30.28
C ASN A 530 3.46 6.95 31.44
N GLU A 531 3.89 7.39 32.62
CA GLU A 531 4.17 6.49 33.75
C GLU A 531 2.96 6.28 34.68
N ASP A 532 1.88 7.05 34.50
CA ASP A 532 0.73 7.17 35.41
C ASP A 532 -0.58 6.51 34.91
N CYS A 533 -0.51 5.69 33.86
CA CYS A 533 -1.67 5.06 33.20
C CYS A 533 -2.72 6.03 32.62
N SER A 534 -2.45 7.34 32.52
CA SER A 534 -3.43 8.32 32.01
C SER A 534 -3.66 8.24 30.51
N TRP A 535 -2.71 7.67 29.75
CA TRP A 535 -2.68 7.68 28.28
C TRP A 535 -3.96 7.10 27.63
N ALA A 536 -4.56 6.07 28.26
CA ALA A 536 -5.68 5.34 27.69
C ALA A 536 -6.98 6.15 27.66
N GLN A 537 -7.13 7.16 28.55
CA GLN A 537 -8.35 7.95 28.67
C GLN A 537 -8.72 8.66 27.36
N ALA A 538 -7.72 9.10 26.59
CA ALA A 538 -7.91 9.77 25.30
C ALA A 538 -8.64 8.92 24.24
N TYR A 539 -8.85 7.62 24.49
CA TYR A 539 -9.53 6.70 23.58
C TYR A 539 -10.98 6.40 23.96
N TYR A 540 -11.49 6.79 25.14
CA TYR A 540 -12.86 6.47 25.57
C TYR A 540 -13.89 7.59 25.32
N GLY A 541 -13.51 8.67 24.63
CA GLY A 541 -14.41 9.77 24.26
C GLY A 541 -15.22 9.50 22.99
N THR A 542 -15.62 10.58 22.29
CA THR A 542 -16.34 10.54 21.01
C THR A 542 -15.49 10.88 19.78
N GLY A 543 -14.26 11.33 20.03
CA GLY A 543 -13.29 11.71 19.00
C GLY A 543 -12.75 10.52 18.21
N PHE A 544 -11.90 10.80 17.23
CA PHE A 544 -11.38 9.84 16.27
C PHE A 544 -10.64 8.67 16.91
N ARG A 545 -9.84 8.91 17.96
CA ARG A 545 -9.13 7.84 18.69
C ARG A 545 -10.09 6.78 19.25
N SER A 546 -11.27 7.20 19.72
CA SER A 546 -12.33 6.28 20.17
C SER A 546 -12.97 5.51 19.02
N ARG A 547 -13.25 6.19 17.91
CA ARG A 547 -13.78 5.55 16.69
C ARG A 547 -12.78 4.52 16.15
N GLN A 548 -11.51 4.88 16.12
CA GLN A 548 -10.39 4.04 15.71
C GLN A 548 -10.25 2.79 16.56
N ARG A 549 -10.22 2.93 17.90
CA ARG A 549 -10.18 1.79 18.81
C ARG A 549 -11.33 0.83 18.52
N ARG A 550 -12.57 1.32 18.54
CA ARG A 550 -13.77 0.50 18.32
C ARG A 550 -13.76 -0.18 16.96
N TYR A 551 -13.36 0.54 15.90
CA TYR A 551 -13.35 -0.01 14.56
C TYR A 551 -12.31 -1.14 14.41
N PHE A 552 -11.09 -0.94 14.87
CA PHE A 552 -10.00 -1.91 14.69
C PHE A 552 -10.03 -3.06 15.70
N ALA A 553 -10.57 -2.85 16.89
CA ALA A 553 -10.79 -3.95 17.83
C ALA A 553 -12.01 -4.79 17.45
N ARG A 554 -13.01 -4.20 16.76
CA ARG A 554 -14.31 -4.83 16.47
C ARG A 554 -14.97 -5.38 17.75
N SER A 555 -14.76 -4.65 18.84
CA SER A 555 -15.14 -4.99 20.19
C SER A 555 -16.35 -4.18 20.65
N ALA A 556 -17.16 -4.78 21.52
CA ALA A 556 -18.18 -4.13 22.33
C ALA A 556 -17.85 -4.14 23.83
N VAL A 557 -16.61 -4.53 24.19
CA VAL A 557 -16.09 -4.74 25.55
C VAL A 557 -15.88 -3.43 26.31
#